data_AF-A0A426X4H1-F1
#
_entry.id   AF-A0A426X4H1-F1
#
_cell.length_a   1.000
_cell.length_b   1.000
_cell.length_c   1.000
_cell.angle_alpha   90.00
_cell.angle_beta   90.00
_cell.angle_gamma   90.00
#
_symmetry.space_group_name_H-M   'P 1'
#
loop_
_entity.id
_entity.type
_entity.pdbx_description
1 polymer ?
#
loop_
_entity_poly.entity_id
_entity_poly.type
_entity_poly.pdbx_seq_one_letter_code
_entity_poly.pdbx_strand_id
1 'polypeptide(L)'
;MEEQNAARISNLEEEVVKLIQEEKELEDQLQLIDHLQQLGVAYHFKDDIKDALGSIHGSLEDKSMLLKDNLHATALLFRLLRENGFDVSEEMFSRFKDEKGHLKTCLQHQIKGILSLYEASYLGKEGEFVLIEAMDFTTKHLKKLMEEGSLEPRFREHVAHALELPLNWRMQRIHNRWWTDLGLAQRLPFFRDRLMENYFWTVGWAFEPQFWSFRQMQTKLVSLITVIDDAYDVYGTLDELELFTNVVDR
;
A
#
# COMPACT_ATOMS: atom_id res chain seq x y z
N MET A 1 -0.85 -34.05 6.81
CA MET A 1 -0.25 -33.08 5.87
C MET A 1 -0.67 -31.66 6.22
N GLU A 2 -1.96 -31.38 6.42
CA GLU A 2 -2.46 -30.08 6.88
C GLU A 2 -1.89 -29.64 8.24
N GLU A 3 -1.81 -30.56 9.21
CA GLU A 3 -1.28 -30.27 10.56
C GLU A 3 0.23 -29.92 10.56
N GLN A 4 1.02 -30.57 9.70
CA GLN A 4 2.44 -30.25 9.50
C GLN A 4 2.63 -28.90 8.78
N ASN A 5 1.73 -28.57 7.86
CA ASN A 5 1.76 -27.28 7.17
C ASN A 5 1.36 -26.14 8.12
N ALA A 6 0.37 -26.35 8.99
CA ALA A 6 -0.04 -25.38 10.01
C ALA A 6 1.09 -25.11 11.02
N ALA A 7 1.75 -26.16 11.52
CA ALA A 7 2.91 -26.01 12.41
C ALA A 7 4.07 -25.26 11.74
N ARG A 8 4.31 -25.53 10.45
CA ARG A 8 5.35 -24.82 9.69
C ARG A 8 5.02 -23.35 9.46
N ILE A 9 3.76 -23.00 9.21
CA ILE A 9 3.32 -21.60 9.08
C ILE A 9 3.53 -20.87 10.40
N SER A 10 3.08 -21.45 11.51
CA SER A 10 3.26 -20.85 12.84
C SER A 10 4.72 -20.58 13.17
N ASN A 11 5.61 -21.54 12.87
CA ASN A 11 7.05 -21.35 13.08
C ASN A 11 7.63 -20.22 12.23
N LEU A 12 7.21 -20.10 10.97
CA LEU A 12 7.64 -19.01 10.08
C LEU A 12 7.11 -17.66 10.52
N GLU A 13 5.87 -17.59 11.02
CA GLU A 13 5.31 -16.37 11.59
C GLU A 13 6.13 -15.90 12.81
N GLU A 14 6.49 -16.81 13.73
CA GLU A 14 7.35 -16.48 14.87
C GLU A 14 8.74 -16.01 14.46
N GLU A 15 9.34 -16.60 13.41
CA GLU A 15 10.62 -16.14 12.87
C GLU A 15 10.52 -14.72 12.31
N VAL A 16 9.46 -14.40 11.58
CA VAL A 16 9.23 -13.05 11.04
C VAL A 16 9.01 -12.04 12.16
N VAL A 17 8.24 -12.39 13.20
CA VAL A 17 8.05 -11.53 14.38
C VAL A 17 9.40 -11.20 15.03
N LYS A 18 10.27 -12.19 15.23
CA LYS A 18 11.63 -11.97 15.75
C LYS A 18 12.42 -11.03 14.85
N LEU A 19 12.37 -11.22 13.52
CA LEU A 19 13.06 -10.35 12.57
C LEU A 19 12.57 -8.90 12.59
N ILE A 20 11.28 -8.66 12.87
CA ILE A 20 10.69 -7.31 12.99
C ILE A 20 11.14 -6.63 14.30
N GLN A 21 11.17 -7.39 15.40
CA GLN A 21 11.49 -6.91 16.75
C GLN A 21 12.99 -6.80 17.01
N GLU A 22 13.83 -7.49 16.23
CA GLU A 22 15.28 -7.40 16.31
C GLU A 22 15.77 -5.98 15.98
N GLU A 23 16.57 -5.40 16.88
CA GLU A 23 17.22 -4.11 16.65
C GLU A 23 18.35 -4.26 15.62
N LYS A 24 18.04 -3.89 14.37
CA LYS A 24 18.96 -3.88 13.22
C LYS A 24 19.22 -2.47 12.70
N GLU A 25 20.04 -2.37 11.67
CA GLU A 25 20.14 -1.12 10.91
C GLU A 25 18.75 -0.67 10.44
N LEU A 26 18.49 0.63 10.57
CA LEU A 26 17.19 1.22 10.25
C LEU A 26 16.74 0.90 8.82
N GLU A 27 17.66 0.92 7.87
CA GLU A 27 17.35 0.62 6.46
C GLU A 27 16.85 -0.80 6.26
N ASP A 28 17.49 -1.79 6.89
CA ASP A 28 17.10 -3.20 6.81
C ASP A 28 15.71 -3.43 7.43
N GLN A 29 15.44 -2.79 8.56
CA GLN A 29 14.15 -2.89 9.24
C GLN A 29 13.03 -2.30 8.38
N LEU A 30 13.25 -1.14 7.76
CA LEU A 30 12.28 -0.53 6.85
C LEU A 30 12.07 -1.37 5.59
N GLN A 31 13.14 -1.93 5.02
CA GLN A 31 13.05 -2.82 3.86
C GLN A 31 12.28 -4.09 4.18
N LEU A 32 12.49 -4.69 5.36
CA LEU A 32 11.73 -5.87 5.79
C LEU A 32 10.22 -5.57 5.83
N ILE A 33 9.82 -4.46 6.47
CA ILE A 33 8.42 -4.05 6.55
C ILE A 33 7.83 -3.83 5.16
N ASP A 34 8.57 -3.14 4.27
CA ASP A 34 8.14 -2.91 2.89
C ASP A 34 7.93 -4.22 2.13
N HIS A 35 8.87 -5.16 2.23
CA HIS A 35 8.71 -6.47 1.59
C HIS A 35 7.50 -7.24 2.12
N LEU A 36 7.22 -7.19 3.43
CA LEU A 36 6.03 -7.82 4.01
C LEU A 36 4.72 -7.19 3.49
N GLN A 37 4.70 -5.86 3.30
CA GLN A 37 3.58 -5.14 2.71
C GLN A 37 3.40 -5.53 1.24
N GLN A 38 4.46 -5.50 0.43
CA GLN A 38 4.40 -5.84 -1.00
C GLN A 38 4.05 -7.31 -1.25
N LEU A 39 4.48 -8.22 -0.37
CA LEU A 39 4.07 -9.62 -0.40
C LEU A 39 2.60 -9.80 0.02
N GLY A 40 1.95 -8.78 0.58
CA GLY A 40 0.58 -8.85 1.07
C GLY A 40 0.41 -9.81 2.25
N VAL A 41 1.42 -9.89 3.13
CA VAL A 41 1.40 -10.67 4.37
C VAL A 41 1.50 -9.81 5.63
N ALA A 42 1.79 -8.51 5.48
CA ALA A 42 1.95 -7.57 6.60
C ALA A 42 0.76 -7.55 7.59
N TYR A 43 -0.44 -7.95 7.17
CA TYR A 43 -1.61 -7.98 8.05
C TYR A 43 -1.50 -8.99 9.20
N HIS A 44 -0.67 -10.04 9.06
CA HIS A 44 -0.38 -10.98 10.15
C HIS A 44 0.45 -10.34 11.28
N PHE A 45 1.19 -9.26 10.96
CA PHE A 45 2.17 -8.63 11.84
C PHE A 45 1.81 -7.17 12.12
N LYS A 46 0.52 -6.82 12.05
CA LYS A 46 0.07 -5.42 12.10
C LYS A 46 0.51 -4.73 13.39
N ASP A 47 0.40 -5.43 14.52
CA ASP A 47 0.77 -4.88 15.83
C ASP A 47 2.29 -4.80 15.97
N ASP A 48 3.03 -5.84 15.57
CA ASP A 48 4.51 -5.84 15.58
C ASP A 48 5.09 -4.73 14.70
N ILE A 49 4.55 -4.53 13.50
CA ILE A 49 4.96 -3.45 12.58
C ILE A 49 4.68 -2.09 13.21
N LYS A 50 3.51 -1.93 13.85
CA LYS A 50 3.14 -0.66 14.49
C LYS A 50 4.05 -0.35 15.69
N ASP A 51 4.42 -1.34 16.48
CA ASP A 51 5.33 -1.19 17.62
C ASP A 51 6.76 -0.87 17.18
N ALA A 52 7.25 -1.55 16.14
CA ALA A 52 8.54 -1.27 15.52
C ALA A 52 8.60 0.16 14.95
N LEU A 53 7.59 0.56 14.18
CA LEU A 53 7.48 1.92 13.64
C LEU A 53 7.30 2.98 14.73
N GLY A 54 6.57 2.67 15.81
CA GLY A 54 6.43 3.54 16.97
C GLY A 54 7.75 3.79 17.68
N SER A 55 8.58 2.75 17.81
CA SER A 55 9.94 2.87 18.37
C SER A 55 10.86 3.70 17.47
N ILE A 56 10.74 3.55 16.15
CA ILE A 56 11.46 4.39 15.17
C ILE A 56 10.99 5.85 15.25
N HIS A 57 9.67 6.08 15.32
CA HIS A 57 9.09 7.42 15.41
C HIS A 57 9.51 8.15 16.70
N GLY A 58 9.52 7.45 17.84
CA GLY A 58 9.97 8.02 19.11
C GLY A 58 11.45 8.41 19.15
N SER A 59 12.27 7.85 18.26
CA SER A 59 13.71 8.14 18.09
C SER A 59 14.03 8.88 16.79
N LEU A 60 13.01 9.51 16.18
CA LEU A 60 13.13 10.10 14.84
C LEU A 60 14.15 11.24 14.77
N GLU A 61 14.27 12.06 15.82
CA GLU A 61 15.26 13.16 15.87
C GLU A 61 16.70 12.63 15.81
N ASP A 62 16.99 11.54 16.53
CA ASP A 62 18.30 10.89 16.55
C ASP A 62 18.58 10.13 15.24
N LYS A 63 17.58 9.40 14.71
CA LYS A 63 17.70 8.61 13.48
C LYS A 63 17.69 9.45 12.20
N SER A 64 17.09 10.64 12.24
CA SER A 64 17.11 11.63 11.16
C SER A 64 18.53 12.08 10.80
N MET A 65 19.47 12.05 11.75
CA MET A 65 20.89 12.30 11.49
C MET A 65 21.55 11.16 10.67
N LEU A 66 21.13 9.92 10.89
CA LEU A 66 21.69 8.73 10.22
C LEU A 66 21.27 8.62 8.75
N LEU A 67 20.11 9.15 8.40
CA LEU A 67 19.55 9.09 7.04
C LEU A 67 19.95 10.27 6.14
N LYS A 68 20.92 11.10 6.58
CA LYS A 68 21.17 12.43 6.00
C LYS A 68 21.33 12.49 4.48
N ASP A 69 21.90 11.46 3.86
CA ASP A 69 22.16 11.45 2.42
C ASP A 69 21.38 10.39 1.63
N ASN A 70 20.58 9.55 2.30
CA ASN A 70 19.86 8.45 1.67
C ASN A 70 18.40 8.86 1.38
N LEU A 71 18.13 9.29 0.15
CA LEU A 71 16.77 9.66 -0.28
C LEU A 71 15.82 8.47 -0.22
N HIS A 72 16.30 7.27 -0.59
CA HIS A 72 15.49 6.05 -0.58
C HIS A 72 14.99 5.73 0.82
N ALA A 73 15.89 5.63 1.79
CA ALA A 73 15.52 5.30 3.17
C ALA A 73 14.67 6.40 3.81
N THR A 74 14.91 7.68 3.50
CA THR A 74 14.09 8.80 3.99
C THR A 74 12.66 8.73 3.45
N ALA A 75 12.50 8.55 2.13
CA ALA A 75 11.19 8.41 1.50
C ALA A 75 10.45 7.14 1.97
N LEU A 76 11.18 6.04 2.15
CA LEU A 76 10.62 4.78 2.66
C LEU A 76 10.11 4.95 4.09
N LEU A 77 10.91 5.56 4.97
CA LEU A 77 10.51 5.85 6.35
C LEU A 77 9.25 6.71 6.41
N PHE A 78 9.23 7.80 5.63
CA PHE A 78 8.06 8.68 5.54
C PHE A 78 6.80 7.91 5.15
N ARG A 79 6.92 7.11 4.07
CA ARG A 79 5.82 6.33 3.52
C ARG A 79 5.27 5.35 4.56
N LEU A 80 6.14 4.53 5.15
CA LEU A 80 5.75 3.50 6.12
C LEU A 80 5.11 4.11 7.38
N LEU A 81 5.64 5.22 7.90
CA LEU A 81 5.07 5.90 9.06
C LEU A 81 3.67 6.43 8.75
N ARG A 82 3.48 7.15 7.63
CA ARG A 82 2.17 7.71 7.26
C ARG A 82 1.13 6.64 6.94
N GLU A 83 1.49 5.58 6.24
CA GLU A 83 0.59 4.45 5.95
C GLU A 83 0.05 3.80 7.24
N ASN A 84 0.87 3.76 8.28
CA ASN A 84 0.52 3.21 9.59
C ASN A 84 -0.12 4.23 10.55
N GLY A 85 -0.43 5.44 10.06
CA GLY A 85 -1.18 6.47 10.78
C GLY A 85 -0.35 7.36 11.71
N PHE A 86 0.98 7.33 11.60
CA PHE A 86 1.84 8.29 12.30
C PHE A 86 1.83 9.64 11.56
N ASP A 87 1.82 10.73 12.33
CA ASP A 87 1.89 12.07 11.76
C ASP A 87 3.34 12.51 11.56
N VAL A 88 3.76 12.59 10.31
CA VAL A 88 5.14 12.93 9.93
C VAL A 88 5.10 14.11 8.98
N SER A 89 5.86 15.16 9.28
CA SER A 89 5.94 16.37 8.46
C SER A 89 6.72 16.17 7.16
N GLU A 90 6.30 16.84 6.08
CA GLU A 90 7.05 16.92 4.82
C GLU A 90 8.41 17.63 4.96
N GLU A 91 8.65 18.31 6.08
CA GLU A 91 9.92 18.97 6.42
C GLU A 91 11.12 18.01 6.42
N MET A 92 10.91 16.69 6.58
CA MET A 92 12.01 15.73 6.47
C MET A 92 12.69 15.75 5.09
N PHE A 93 11.97 16.21 4.05
CA PHE A 93 12.50 16.37 2.70
C PHE A 93 13.22 17.71 2.49
N SER A 94 13.19 18.64 3.45
CA SER A 94 13.85 19.96 3.34
C SER A 94 15.34 19.86 3.03
N ARG A 95 16.03 18.84 3.55
CA ARG A 95 17.45 18.57 3.29
C ARG A 95 17.79 18.25 1.82
N PHE A 96 16.79 17.76 1.08
CA PHE A 96 16.90 17.42 -0.32
C PHE A 96 16.58 18.61 -1.22
N LYS A 97 16.29 19.78 -0.64
CA LYS A 97 16.06 21.02 -1.36
C LYS A 97 17.34 21.83 -1.56
N ASP A 98 17.41 22.56 -2.66
CA ASP A 98 18.44 23.55 -2.96
C ASP A 98 18.16 24.88 -2.23
N GLU A 99 19.05 25.87 -2.41
CA GLU A 99 18.92 27.21 -1.81
C GLU A 99 17.65 27.96 -2.26
N LYS A 100 17.03 27.53 -3.37
CA LYS A 100 15.78 28.09 -3.91
C LYS A 100 14.54 27.37 -3.38
N GLY A 101 14.71 26.30 -2.60
CA GLY A 101 13.63 25.49 -2.04
C GLY A 101 13.13 24.36 -2.94
N HIS A 102 13.83 24.08 -4.05
CA HIS A 102 13.49 23.03 -5.01
C HIS A 102 14.29 21.75 -4.80
N LEU A 103 13.75 20.59 -5.18
CA LEU A 103 14.50 19.34 -5.08
C LEU A 103 15.82 19.37 -5.87
N LYS A 104 16.92 19.02 -5.19
CA LYS A 104 18.28 19.02 -5.76
C LYS A 104 18.35 18.12 -7.00
N THR A 105 18.92 18.65 -8.08
CA THR A 105 19.10 17.89 -9.33
C THR A 105 20.08 16.72 -9.20
N CYS A 106 21.00 16.73 -8.22
CA CYS A 106 21.92 15.63 -7.98
C CYS A 106 21.22 14.31 -7.57
N LEU A 107 19.98 14.40 -7.07
CA LEU A 107 19.16 13.24 -6.67
C LEU A 107 18.74 12.36 -7.85
N GLN A 108 18.82 12.87 -9.07
CA GLN A 108 18.48 12.15 -10.30
C GLN A 108 19.30 10.87 -10.49
N HIS A 109 20.50 10.79 -9.91
CA HIS A 109 21.33 9.59 -9.99
C HIS A 109 20.87 8.48 -9.02
N GLN A 110 20.06 8.81 -8.01
CA GLN A 110 19.54 7.85 -7.02
C GLN A 110 18.20 7.28 -7.48
N ILE A 111 18.21 6.44 -8.52
CA ILE A 111 16.98 5.98 -9.18
C ILE A 111 16.02 5.27 -8.20
N LYS A 112 16.54 4.42 -7.29
CA LYS A 112 15.75 3.79 -6.22
C LYS A 112 15.13 4.82 -5.26
N GLY A 113 15.86 5.90 -4.98
CA GLY A 113 15.38 7.01 -4.15
C GLY A 113 14.29 7.83 -4.83
N ILE A 114 14.42 8.09 -6.14
CA ILE A 114 13.38 8.77 -6.94
C ILE A 114 12.09 7.95 -6.94
N LEU A 115 12.17 6.64 -7.15
CA LEU A 115 11.01 5.78 -7.12
C LEU A 115 10.35 5.76 -5.73
N SER A 116 11.13 5.63 -4.65
CA SER A 116 10.55 5.68 -3.30
C SER A 116 9.95 7.04 -2.96
N LEU A 117 10.55 8.13 -3.42
CA LEU A 117 9.99 9.48 -3.25
C LEU A 117 8.69 9.66 -4.05
N TYR A 118 8.63 9.11 -5.27
CA TYR A 118 7.40 9.07 -6.06
C TYR A 118 6.28 8.40 -5.28
N GLU A 119 6.52 7.19 -4.75
CA GLU A 119 5.51 6.45 -3.99
C GLU A 119 5.10 7.16 -2.69
N ALA A 120 6.06 7.77 -2.00
CA ALA A 120 5.81 8.59 -0.81
C ALA A 120 5.00 9.86 -1.11
N SER A 121 5.21 10.50 -2.25
CA SER A 121 4.57 11.77 -2.61
C SER A 121 3.05 11.69 -2.69
N TYR A 122 2.53 10.51 -3.03
CA TYR A 122 1.09 10.25 -3.06
C TYR A 122 0.45 10.33 -1.67
N LEU A 123 1.20 10.15 -0.58
CA LEU A 123 0.66 10.29 0.79
C LEU A 123 0.51 11.76 1.26
N GLY A 124 0.64 12.72 0.34
CA GLY A 124 0.47 14.14 0.64
C GLY A 124 -0.94 14.52 1.05
N LYS A 125 -1.04 15.43 2.02
CA LYS A 125 -2.27 16.05 2.50
C LYS A 125 -2.43 17.43 1.86
N GLU A 126 -3.63 17.99 1.95
CA GLU A 126 -3.87 19.36 1.49
C GLU A 126 -2.95 20.35 2.23
N GLY A 127 -2.28 21.23 1.47
CA GLY A 127 -1.30 22.18 1.99
C GLY A 127 0.17 21.71 1.97
N GLU A 128 0.44 20.46 1.60
CA GLU A 128 1.79 19.89 1.55
C GLU A 128 2.42 20.06 0.15
N PHE A 129 2.89 21.27 -0.12
CA PHE A 129 3.43 21.65 -1.42
C PHE A 129 4.72 20.92 -1.78
N VAL A 130 5.50 20.46 -0.80
CA VAL A 130 6.76 19.74 -1.08
C VAL A 130 6.48 18.38 -1.69
N LEU A 131 5.40 17.72 -1.25
CA LEU A 131 5.03 16.41 -1.80
C LEU A 131 4.43 16.55 -3.21
N ILE A 132 3.66 17.61 -3.48
CA ILE A 132 3.19 17.92 -4.83
C ILE A 132 4.37 18.16 -5.77
N GLU A 133 5.33 18.98 -5.34
CA GLU A 133 6.56 19.23 -6.11
C GLU A 133 7.36 17.94 -6.32
N ALA A 134 7.47 17.10 -5.28
CA ALA A 134 8.17 15.82 -5.36
C ALA A 134 7.49 14.87 -6.36
N MET A 135 6.16 14.82 -6.38
CA MET A 135 5.38 14.04 -7.34
C MET A 135 5.70 14.47 -8.78
N ASP A 136 5.66 15.78 -9.07
CA ASP A 136 5.95 16.31 -10.40
C ASP A 136 7.40 16.05 -10.83
N PHE A 137 8.35 16.31 -9.93
CA PHE A 137 9.78 16.11 -10.17
C PHE A 137 10.10 14.65 -10.47
N THR A 138 9.63 13.73 -9.61
CA THR A 138 9.91 12.30 -9.74
C THR A 138 9.19 11.71 -10.96
N THR A 139 7.95 12.11 -11.24
CA THR A 139 7.20 11.66 -12.43
C THR A 139 7.94 12.04 -13.72
N LYS A 140 8.39 13.30 -13.83
CA LYS A 140 9.12 13.77 -15.00
C LYS A 140 10.45 13.01 -15.17
N HIS A 141 11.15 12.75 -14.08
CA HIS A 141 12.42 12.05 -14.12
C HIS A 141 12.26 10.57 -14.49
N LEU A 142 11.31 9.87 -13.88
CA LEU A 142 11.02 8.46 -14.18
C LEU A 142 10.59 8.25 -15.63
N LYS A 143 9.73 9.13 -16.18
CA LYS A 143 9.36 9.10 -17.61
C LYS A 143 10.56 9.28 -18.53
N LYS A 144 11.43 10.25 -18.23
CA LYS A 144 12.66 10.48 -18.99
C LYS A 144 13.59 9.26 -18.96
N LEU A 145 13.76 8.61 -17.80
CA LEU A 145 14.57 7.40 -17.67
C LEU A 145 14.02 6.21 -18.48
N MET A 146 12.69 6.10 -18.59
CA MET A 146 12.04 5.09 -19.42
C MET A 146 12.33 5.29 -20.91
N GLU A 147 12.37 6.55 -21.38
CA GLU A 147 12.69 6.92 -22.76
C GLU A 147 14.18 6.71 -23.10
N GLU A 148 15.09 7.00 -22.16
CA GLU A 148 16.54 6.88 -22.35
C GLU A 148 17.05 5.42 -22.38
N GLY A 149 16.20 4.45 -22.01
CA GLY A 149 16.51 3.02 -22.14
C GLY A 149 17.65 2.51 -21.25
N SER A 150 18.14 3.32 -20.31
CA SER A 150 19.34 3.01 -19.49
C SER A 150 19.07 2.10 -18.28
N LEU A 151 17.83 1.65 -18.09
CA LEU A 151 17.41 0.82 -16.96
C LEU A 151 17.55 -0.68 -17.22
N GLU A 152 17.88 -1.43 -16.17
CA GLU A 152 17.79 -2.90 -16.16
C GLU A 152 16.33 -3.34 -16.46
N PRO A 153 16.09 -4.43 -17.20
CA PRO A 153 14.75 -4.89 -17.55
C PRO A 153 13.78 -5.01 -16.37
N ARG A 154 14.20 -5.65 -15.27
CA ARG A 154 13.36 -5.82 -14.07
C ARG A 154 13.00 -4.49 -13.40
N PHE A 155 13.98 -3.60 -13.32
CA PHE A 155 13.77 -2.29 -12.73
C PHE A 155 12.88 -1.41 -13.61
N ARG A 156 13.00 -1.52 -14.94
CA ARG A 156 12.13 -0.85 -15.91
C ARG A 156 10.67 -1.27 -15.75
N GLU A 157 10.40 -2.57 -15.60
CA GLU A 157 9.04 -3.06 -15.33
C GLU A 157 8.48 -2.48 -14.02
N HIS A 158 9.31 -2.45 -12.97
CA HIS A 158 8.91 -1.85 -11.70
C HIS A 158 8.53 -0.37 -11.84
N VAL A 159 9.35 0.42 -12.54
CA VAL A 159 9.07 1.83 -12.82
C VAL A 159 7.83 2.01 -13.69
N ALA A 160 7.64 1.16 -14.70
CA ALA A 160 6.45 1.19 -15.55
C ALA A 160 5.17 0.98 -14.74
N HIS A 161 5.16 -0.03 -13.85
CA HIS A 161 4.03 -0.28 -12.96
C HIS A 161 3.80 0.88 -11.97
N ALA A 162 4.86 1.50 -11.45
CA ALA A 162 4.73 2.67 -10.57
C ALA A 162 4.05 3.84 -11.29
N LEU A 163 4.48 4.14 -12.52
CA LEU A 163 3.91 5.21 -13.33
C LEU A 163 2.47 4.93 -13.81
N GLU A 164 2.09 3.66 -13.96
CA GLU A 164 0.73 3.25 -14.30
C GLU A 164 -0.22 3.43 -13.10
N LEU A 165 0.17 2.89 -11.94
CA LEU A 165 -0.60 3.00 -10.72
C LEU A 165 0.34 3.00 -9.50
N PRO A 166 0.39 4.10 -8.72
CA PRO A 166 1.19 4.16 -7.50
C PRO A 166 0.81 3.06 -6.50
N LEU A 167 1.76 2.58 -5.69
CA LEU A 167 1.57 1.50 -4.72
C LEU A 167 0.34 1.70 -3.83
N ASN A 168 0.09 2.92 -3.38
CA ASN A 168 -1.06 3.25 -2.52
C ASN A 168 -2.42 3.11 -3.20
N TRP A 169 -2.46 3.05 -4.52
CA TRP A 169 -3.67 2.87 -5.33
C TRP A 169 -3.83 1.42 -5.80
N ARG A 170 -2.79 0.58 -5.72
CA ARG A 170 -2.86 -0.82 -6.13
C ARG A 170 -3.68 -1.66 -5.15
N MET A 171 -4.47 -2.61 -5.70
CA MET A 171 -5.19 -3.57 -4.88
C MET A 171 -4.21 -4.48 -4.15
N GLN A 172 -4.28 -4.48 -2.83
CA GLN A 172 -3.49 -5.39 -1.99
C GLN A 172 -3.97 -6.83 -2.13
N ARG A 173 -3.05 -7.80 -2.13
CA ARG A 173 -3.34 -9.25 -2.26
C ARG A 173 -4.39 -9.74 -1.26
N ILE A 174 -4.47 -9.13 -0.07
CA ILE A 174 -5.46 -9.46 0.94
C ILE A 174 -6.91 -9.27 0.47
N HIS A 175 -7.19 -8.31 -0.42
CA HIS A 175 -8.54 -8.13 -0.96
C HIS A 175 -8.93 -9.35 -1.81
N ASN A 176 -8.00 -9.79 -2.65
CA ASN A 176 -8.17 -10.98 -3.48
C ASN A 176 -8.29 -12.25 -2.62
N ARG A 177 -7.46 -12.39 -1.58
CA ARG A 177 -7.55 -13.50 -0.62
C ARG A 177 -8.88 -13.51 0.14
N TRP A 178 -9.31 -12.40 0.74
CA TRP A 178 -10.59 -12.30 1.44
C TRP A 178 -11.77 -12.72 0.55
N TRP A 179 -11.77 -12.26 -0.70
CA TRP A 179 -12.81 -12.61 -1.67
C TRP A 179 -12.78 -14.09 -2.05
N THR A 180 -11.58 -14.65 -2.24
CA THR A 180 -11.39 -16.07 -2.51
C THR A 180 -11.83 -16.94 -1.32
N ASP A 181 -11.47 -16.54 -0.09
CA ASP A 181 -11.76 -17.26 1.15
C ASP A 181 -13.26 -17.26 1.48
N LEU A 182 -13.99 -16.21 1.11
CA LEU A 182 -15.45 -16.18 1.17
C LEU A 182 -16.08 -17.32 0.34
N GLY A 183 -15.39 -17.80 -0.69
CA GLY A 183 -15.80 -18.92 -1.52
C GLY A 183 -17.11 -18.68 -2.27
N LEU A 184 -17.60 -17.44 -2.29
CA LEU A 184 -18.89 -17.07 -2.86
C LEU A 184 -18.92 -17.41 -4.35
N ALA A 185 -17.84 -17.13 -5.09
CA ALA A 185 -17.79 -17.37 -6.55
C ALA A 185 -17.91 -18.87 -6.89
N GLN A 186 -17.52 -19.75 -5.98
CA GLN A 186 -17.66 -21.20 -6.14
C GLN A 186 -19.04 -21.70 -5.69
N ARG A 187 -19.63 -21.06 -4.67
CA ARG A 187 -20.90 -21.48 -4.05
C ARG A 187 -22.14 -20.93 -4.75
N LEU A 188 -22.03 -19.76 -5.37
CA LEU A 188 -23.13 -19.05 -6.01
C LEU A 188 -22.70 -18.70 -7.44
N PRO A 189 -22.82 -19.63 -8.39
CA PRO A 189 -22.33 -19.45 -9.76
C PRO A 189 -23.12 -18.40 -10.57
N PHE A 190 -24.19 -17.85 -9.99
CA PHE A 190 -25.06 -16.88 -10.67
C PHE A 190 -24.51 -15.45 -10.65
N PHE A 191 -23.69 -15.08 -9.66
CA PHE A 191 -23.17 -13.71 -9.57
C PHE A 191 -21.87 -13.57 -10.35
N ARG A 192 -21.62 -12.35 -10.85
CA ARG A 192 -20.42 -12.03 -11.62
C ARG A 192 -19.29 -11.67 -10.67
N ASP A 193 -18.16 -12.38 -10.78
CA ASP A 193 -16.94 -12.01 -10.03
C ASP A 193 -16.38 -10.69 -10.57
N ARG A 194 -16.62 -9.60 -9.83
CA ARG A 194 -16.27 -8.22 -10.20
C ARG A 194 -15.42 -7.51 -9.16
N LEU A 195 -14.63 -8.25 -8.37
CA LEU A 195 -13.84 -7.68 -7.28
C LEU A 195 -12.93 -6.54 -7.75
N MET A 196 -12.29 -6.69 -8.92
CA MET A 196 -11.39 -5.69 -9.48
C MET A 196 -12.14 -4.43 -9.92
N GLU A 197 -13.29 -4.57 -10.59
CA GLU A 197 -14.12 -3.43 -10.96
C GLU A 197 -14.64 -2.68 -9.73
N ASN A 198 -15.04 -3.40 -8.68
CA ASN A 198 -15.53 -2.80 -7.44
C ASN A 198 -14.44 -2.03 -6.69
N TYR A 199 -13.22 -2.55 -6.69
CA TYR A 199 -12.07 -1.81 -6.17
C TYR A 199 -11.75 -0.59 -7.01
N PHE A 200 -11.79 -0.71 -8.34
CA PHE A 200 -11.58 0.41 -9.25
C PHE A 200 -12.58 1.54 -9.03
N TRP A 201 -13.88 1.22 -8.88
CA TRP A 201 -14.91 2.19 -8.51
C TRP A 201 -14.60 2.89 -7.18
N THR A 202 -14.12 2.13 -6.20
CA THR A 202 -13.76 2.66 -4.89
C THR A 202 -12.58 3.64 -4.97
N VAL A 203 -11.57 3.34 -5.80
CA VAL A 203 -10.46 4.27 -6.08
C VAL A 203 -10.96 5.54 -6.76
N GLY A 204 -11.91 5.45 -7.69
CA GLY A 204 -12.51 6.63 -8.32
C GLY A 204 -13.26 7.56 -7.35
N TRP A 205 -13.85 6.99 -6.28
CA TRP A 205 -14.58 7.75 -5.26
C TRP A 205 -13.68 8.32 -4.15
N ALA A 206 -12.63 7.61 -3.76
CA ALA A 206 -11.70 8.00 -2.69
C ALA A 206 -10.26 7.73 -3.14
N PHE A 207 -9.79 8.53 -4.10
CA PHE A 207 -8.48 8.35 -4.72
C PHE A 207 -7.34 8.76 -3.78
N GLU A 208 -7.60 9.59 -2.77
CA GLU A 208 -6.56 10.11 -1.90
C GLU A 208 -5.95 8.99 -1.02
N PRO A 209 -4.62 8.84 -0.99
CA PRO A 209 -3.94 7.71 -0.34
C PRO A 209 -4.22 7.51 1.15
N GLN A 210 -4.49 8.58 1.89
CA GLN A 210 -4.88 8.50 3.31
C GLN A 210 -6.14 7.68 3.56
N PHE A 211 -6.99 7.49 2.54
CA PHE A 211 -8.22 6.70 2.63
C PHE A 211 -8.01 5.21 2.31
N TRP A 212 -6.79 4.67 2.42
CA TRP A 212 -6.51 3.27 2.07
C TRP A 212 -7.39 2.27 2.85
N SER A 213 -7.58 2.50 4.16
CA SER A 213 -8.43 1.66 5.02
C SER A 213 -9.91 1.77 4.65
N PHE A 214 -10.34 2.97 4.27
CA PHE A 214 -11.67 3.23 3.74
C PHE A 214 -11.89 2.49 2.42
N ARG A 215 -10.93 2.56 1.46
CA ARG A 215 -11.02 1.83 0.20
C ARG A 215 -11.14 0.32 0.44
N GLN A 216 -10.38 -0.22 1.38
CA GLN A 216 -10.48 -1.63 1.75
C GLN A 216 -11.87 -2.01 2.25
N MET A 217 -12.47 -1.21 3.14
CA MET A 217 -13.82 -1.47 3.64
C MET A 217 -14.88 -1.31 2.54
N GLN A 218 -14.79 -0.25 1.74
CA GLN A 218 -15.73 0.04 0.67
C GLN A 218 -15.71 -1.00 -0.44
N THR A 219 -14.53 -1.48 -0.86
CA THR A 219 -14.44 -2.55 -1.85
C THR A 219 -15.16 -3.81 -1.38
N LYS A 220 -15.09 -4.15 -0.09
CA LYS A 220 -15.84 -5.28 0.48
C LYS A 220 -17.34 -5.03 0.44
N LEU A 221 -17.79 -3.84 0.85
CA LEU A 221 -19.20 -3.45 0.85
C LEU A 221 -19.78 -3.45 -0.57
N VAL A 222 -19.12 -2.78 -1.52
CA VAL A 222 -19.54 -2.72 -2.92
C VAL A 222 -19.62 -4.13 -3.52
N SER A 223 -18.66 -5.00 -3.23
CA SER A 223 -18.71 -6.39 -3.71
C SER A 223 -19.86 -7.20 -3.12
N LEU A 224 -20.22 -7.01 -1.85
CA LEU A 224 -21.41 -7.63 -1.28
C LEU A 224 -22.69 -7.07 -1.88
N ILE A 225 -22.75 -5.76 -2.13
CA ILE A 225 -23.87 -5.10 -2.82
C ILE A 225 -24.04 -5.68 -4.22
N THR A 226 -22.97 -5.87 -5.00
CA THR A 226 -23.05 -6.49 -6.32
C THR A 226 -23.59 -7.93 -6.28
N VAL A 227 -23.22 -8.72 -5.26
CA VAL A 227 -23.75 -10.09 -5.10
C VAL A 227 -25.25 -10.06 -4.77
N ILE A 228 -25.67 -9.15 -3.90
CA ILE A 228 -27.09 -8.98 -3.55
C ILE A 228 -27.88 -8.48 -4.78
N ASP A 229 -27.35 -7.51 -5.51
CA ASP A 229 -27.94 -6.98 -6.75
C ASP A 229 -28.16 -8.08 -7.79
N ASP A 230 -27.12 -8.89 -8.08
CA ASP A 230 -27.25 -10.04 -8.99
C ASP A 230 -28.28 -11.08 -8.45
N ALA A 231 -28.44 -11.22 -7.13
CA ALA A 231 -29.46 -12.08 -6.55
C ALA A 231 -30.88 -11.55 -6.77
N TYR A 232 -31.11 -10.24 -6.67
CA TYR A 232 -32.43 -9.63 -6.89
C TYR A 232 -32.79 -9.51 -8.38
N ASP A 233 -31.82 -9.24 -9.25
CA ASP A 233 -32.07 -8.97 -10.67
C ASP A 233 -32.10 -10.23 -11.54
N VAL A 234 -31.29 -11.25 -11.22
CA VAL A 234 -31.06 -12.40 -12.10
C VAL A 234 -31.56 -13.71 -11.50
N TYR A 235 -31.38 -13.93 -10.20
CA TYR A 235 -31.54 -15.26 -9.61
C TYR A 235 -32.84 -15.46 -8.83
N GLY A 236 -33.20 -14.53 -7.94
CA GLY A 236 -34.23 -14.73 -6.94
C GLY A 236 -35.64 -14.65 -7.52
N THR A 237 -36.49 -15.58 -7.10
CA THR A 237 -37.94 -15.46 -7.30
C THR A 237 -38.54 -14.47 -6.30
N LEU A 238 -39.72 -13.90 -6.61
CA LEU A 238 -40.36 -12.90 -5.75
C LEU A 238 -40.50 -13.38 -4.29
N ASP A 239 -40.92 -14.63 -4.09
CA ASP A 239 -41.12 -15.23 -2.77
C ASP A 239 -39.78 -15.39 -2.00
N GLU A 240 -38.70 -15.77 -2.69
CA GLU A 240 -37.36 -15.89 -2.10
C GLU A 240 -36.77 -14.52 -1.74
N LEU A 241 -36.99 -13.51 -2.59
CA LEU A 241 -36.54 -12.14 -2.34
C LEU A 241 -37.32 -11.48 -1.21
N GLU A 242 -38.63 -11.74 -1.09
CA GLU A 242 -39.43 -11.29 0.05
C GLU A 242 -38.94 -11.94 1.35
N LEU A 243 -38.63 -13.24 1.34
CA LEU A 243 -38.04 -13.92 2.49
C LEU A 243 -36.67 -13.33 2.86
N PHE A 244 -35.79 -13.12 1.88
CA PHE A 244 -34.46 -12.54 2.12
C PHE A 244 -34.56 -11.11 2.69
N THR A 245 -35.41 -10.27 2.11
CA THR A 245 -35.66 -8.89 2.59
C THR A 245 -36.14 -8.91 4.04
N ASN A 246 -37.12 -9.76 4.35
CA ASN A 246 -37.66 -9.89 5.71
C ASN A 246 -36.64 -10.39 6.74
N VAL A 247 -35.63 -11.16 6.33
CA VAL A 247 -34.55 -11.60 7.22
C VAL A 247 -33.55 -10.47 7.48
N VAL A 248 -33.24 -9.64 6.48
CA VAL A 248 -32.32 -8.52 6.61
C VAL A 248 -32.93 -7.37 7.44
N ASP A 249 -34.24 -7.16 7.34
CA ASP A 249 -34.95 -6.10 8.07
C ASP A 249 -35.21 -6.42 9.57
N ARG A 250 -34.86 -7.62 10.04
CA ARG A 250 -35.01 -8.06 11.43
C ARG A 250 -33.80 -7.75 12.30
#